data_AF-S3IRS1-F1
#
_entry.id   AF-S3IRS1-F1
#
_cell.length_a   1.000
_cell.length_b   1.000
_cell.length_c   1.000
_cell.angle_alpha   90.00
_cell.angle_beta   90.00
_cell.angle_gamma   90.00
#
_symmetry.space_group_name_H-M   'P 1'
#
loop_
_entity.id
_entity.type
_entity.pdbx_description
1 polymer ?
#
loop_
_entity_poly.entity_id
_entity_poly.type
_entity_poly.pdbx_seq_one_letter_code
_entity_poly.pdbx_strand_id
1 'polypeptide(L)' 'MAADVCEIVLCLYGKAIGNGGGSECHSAERTFFNVVRKNKHGFRPNRTADARKALLLECKPANPEVIDLIINKFGRVRN' A
#
# COMPACT_ATOMS: atom_id res chain seq x y z
N MET A 1 -2.91 -16.64 -5.31
CA MET A 1 -1.75 -16.38 -4.44
C MET A 1 -1.99 -15.04 -3.77
N ALA A 2 -1.92 -14.96 -2.44
CA ALA A 2 -1.87 -13.68 -1.75
C ALA A 2 -0.47 -13.11 -1.98
N ALA A 3 -0.38 -11.84 -2.37
CA ALA A 3 0.92 -11.18 -2.49
C ALA A 3 1.57 -11.12 -1.11
N ASP A 4 2.86 -11.41 -1.04
CA ASP A 4 3.61 -11.34 0.21
C ASP A 4 3.66 -9.88 0.68
N VAL A 5 3.57 -9.61 1.99
CA VAL A 5 3.52 -8.20 2.46
C VAL A 5 4.76 -7.42 2.00
N CYS A 6 5.91 -8.09 1.97
CA CYS A 6 7.15 -7.49 1.48
C CYS A 6 7.14 -7.26 -0.03
N GLU A 7 6.49 -8.12 -0.80
CA GLU A 7 6.26 -7.93 -2.24
C GLU A 7 5.39 -6.68 -2.47
N ILE A 8 4.36 -6.49 -1.65
CA ILE A 8 3.51 -5.28 -1.67
C ILE A 8 4.35 -4.02 -1.47
N VAL A 9 5.23 -4.01 -0.46
CA VAL A 9 6.14 -2.86 -0.22
C VAL A 9 7.02 -2.60 -1.44
N LEU A 10 7.67 -3.63 -1.99
CA LEU A 10 8.59 -3.50 -3.12
C LEU A 10 7.88 -2.95 -4.37
N CYS A 11 6.72 -3.51 -4.71
CA CYS A 11 5.93 -3.09 -5.86
C CYS A 11 5.44 -1.64 -5.74
N LEU A 12 4.90 -1.27 -4.57
CA LEU A 12 4.43 0.09 -4.33
C LEU A 12 5.59 1.09 -4.27
N TYR A 13 6.75 0.70 -3.76
CA TYR A 13 7.94 1.53 -3.76
C TYR A 13 8.42 1.82 -5.19
N GLY A 14 8.54 0.78 -6.02
CA GLY A 14 8.86 0.95 -7.45
C GLY A 14 7.90 1.92 -8.12
N LYS A 15 6.59 1.72 -7.93
CA LYS A 15 5.56 2.63 -8.42
C LYS A 15 5.69 4.05 -7.87
N ALA A 16 6.04 4.21 -6.60
CA ALA A 16 6.20 5.51 -5.95
C ALA A 16 7.34 6.34 -6.57
N ILE A 17 8.43 5.68 -6.98
CA ILE A 17 9.62 6.33 -7.58
C ILE A 17 9.56 6.40 -9.12
N GLY A 18 8.50 5.91 -9.74
CA GLY A 18 8.30 5.99 -11.20
C GLY A 18 8.92 4.85 -12.00
N ASN A 19 9.53 3.86 -11.34
CA ASN A 19 9.85 2.58 -11.97
C ASN A 19 8.61 1.71 -11.91
N GLY A 20 7.81 1.71 -12.98
CA GLY A 20 6.63 0.86 -13.08
C GLY A 20 6.98 -0.58 -12.72
N GLY A 21 6.57 -1.03 -11.53
CA GLY A 21 6.58 -2.44 -11.19
C GLY A 21 5.67 -3.10 -12.20
N GLY A 22 6.21 -3.99 -13.03
CA GLY A 22 5.52 -4.54 -14.20
C GLY A 22 4.20 -5.23 -13.87
N SER A 23 3.61 -5.92 -14.83
CA SER A 23 2.31 -6.61 -14.69
C SER A 23 2.21 -7.54 -13.47
N GLU A 24 3.34 -7.99 -12.94
CA GLU A 24 3.45 -8.87 -11.78
C GLU A 24 3.05 -8.16 -10.47
N CYS A 25 3.19 -6.83 -10.40
CA CYS A 25 2.85 -6.03 -9.24
C CYS A 25 1.35 -5.73 -9.09
N HIS A 26 0.54 -5.99 -10.13
CA HIS A 26 -0.90 -5.69 -10.07
C HIS A 26 -1.62 -6.40 -8.93
N SER A 27 -1.22 -7.64 -8.61
CA SER A 27 -1.79 -8.43 -7.52
C SER A 27 -1.49 -7.80 -6.15
N ALA A 28 -0.23 -7.39 -5.95
CA ALA A 28 0.27 -6.70 -4.78
C ALA A 28 -0.39 -5.33 -4.57
N GLU A 29 -0.44 -4.52 -5.63
CA GLU A 29 -1.10 -3.22 -5.60
C GLU A 29 -2.60 -3.36 -5.27
N ARG A 30 -3.28 -4.31 -5.91
CA ARG A 30 -4.69 -4.57 -5.63
C ARG A 30 -4.92 -4.96 -4.18
N THR A 31 -4.04 -5.79 -3.62
CA THR A 31 -4.10 -6.18 -2.20
C THR A 31 -4.00 -4.96 -1.28
N PHE A 32 -3.05 -4.06 -1.55
CA PHE A 32 -2.93 -2.79 -0.82
C PHE A 32 -4.17 -1.89 -0.97
N PHE A 33 -4.65 -1.69 -2.20
CA PHE A 33 -5.79 -0.79 -2.44
C PHE A 33 -7.11 -1.35 -1.90
N ASN A 34 -7.26 -2.68 -1.81
CA ASN A 34 -8.39 -3.35 -1.18
C ASN A 34 -8.49 -3.10 0.33
N VAL A 35 -7.39 -2.77 1.01
CA VAL A 35 -7.44 -2.31 2.40
C VAL A 35 -8.08 -0.92 2.41
N VAL A 36 -9.36 -0.89 2.74
CA VAL A 36 -10.17 0.33 2.79
C VAL A 36 -11.00 0.38 4.05
N ARG A 37 -10.95 1.51 4.75
CA ARG A 37 -11.84 1.79 5.89
C ARG A 37 -12.96 2.71 5.42
N LYS A 38 -14.21 2.24 5.58
CA LYS A 38 -15.43 2.97 5.25
C LYS A 38 -16.36 3.05 6.47
N ASN A 39 -17.20 4.07 6.52
CA ASN A 39 -18.32 4.17 7.47
C ASN A 39 -19.59 4.64 6.72
N LYS A 40 -20.66 4.97 7.46
CA LYS A 40 -21.90 5.50 6.89
C LYS A 40 -21.73 6.77 6.03
N HIS A 41 -20.63 7.50 6.22
CA HIS A 41 -20.28 8.71 5.46
C HIS A 41 -19.30 8.43 4.30
N GLY A 42 -19.00 7.16 4.02
CA GLY A 42 -18.17 6.75 2.90
C GLY A 42 -16.71 6.48 3.27
N PHE A 43 -15.81 6.80 2.33
CA PHE A 43 -14.39 6.49 2.42
C PHE A 43 -13.69 7.34 3.48
N ARG A 44 -12.90 6.70 4.36
CA ARG A 44 -12.13 7.40 5.39
C ARG A 44 -10.65 7.41 5.00
N PRO A 45 -10.13 8.49 4.38
CA PRO A 45 -8.76 8.53 3.87
C PRO A 45 -7.72 8.30 4.96
N ASN A 46 -7.83 8.98 6.10
CA ASN A 46 -6.86 8.86 7.19
C ASN A 46 -6.86 7.45 7.79
N ARG A 47 -8.04 6.91 8.12
CA ARG A 47 -8.14 5.55 8.68
C ARG A 47 -7.74 4.46 7.69
N THR A 48 -7.92 4.72 6.40
CA THR A 48 -7.44 3.81 5.35
C THR A 48 -5.93 3.86 5.26
N ALA A 49 -5.33 5.05 5.29
CA ALA A 49 -3.88 5.22 5.31
C ALA A 49 -3.25 4.54 6.54
N ASP A 50 -3.83 4.68 7.74
CA ASP A 50 -3.37 3.99 8.95
C ASP A 50 -3.42 2.47 8.78
N ALA A 51 -4.53 1.93 8.26
CA ALA A 51 -4.69 0.50 8.05
C ALA A 51 -3.72 -0.06 7.00
N ARG A 52 -3.49 0.71 5.94
CA ARG A 52 -2.49 0.38 4.91
C ARG A 52 -1.07 0.44 5.46
N LYS A 53 -0.75 1.42 6.32
CA LYS A 53 0.56 1.51 6.98
C LYS A 53 0.78 0.30 7.88
N ALA A 54 -0.23 -0.09 8.66
CA ALA A 54 -0.17 -1.26 9.52
C ALA A 54 0.10 -2.56 8.72
N LEU A 55 -0.53 -2.73 7.56
CA LEU A 55 -0.24 -3.84 6.65
C LEU A 55 1.24 -3.84 6.24
N LEU A 56 1.77 -2.72 5.74
CA LEU A 56 3.16 -2.67 5.26
C LEU A 56 4.20 -2.88 6.38
N LEU A 57 3.86 -2.49 7.61
CA LEU A 57 4.71 -2.72 8.79
C LEU A 57 4.85 -4.20 9.18
N GLU A 58 4.01 -5.10 8.66
CA GLU A 58 4.20 -6.54 8.85
C GLU A 58 5.44 -7.07 8.09
N CYS A 59 5.90 -6.34 7.07
CA CYS A 59 7.18 -6.62 6.42
C CYS A 59 8.34 -6.11 7.29
N LYS A 60 8.86 -6.97 8.18
CA LYS A 60 10.03 -6.67 9.03
C LYS A 60 11.28 -6.15 8.31
N PRO A 61 11.66 -6.65 7.11
CA PRO A 61 12.84 -6.12 6.41
C PRO A 61 12.60 -4.80 5.68
N ALA A 62 11.37 -4.26 5.65
CA ALA A 62 11.09 -3.01 4.96
C ALA A 62 11.58 -1.79 5.75
N ASN A 63 12.25 -0.87 5.06
CA ASN A 63 12.66 0.40 5.64
C ASN A 63 11.42 1.26 5.98
N PRO A 64 11.32 1.81 7.20
CA PRO A 64 10.18 2.66 7.59
C PRO A 64 9.98 3.88 6.67
N GLU A 65 11.06 4.46 6.16
CA GLU A 65 11.01 5.58 5.21
C GLU A 65 10.34 5.23 3.89
N VAL A 66 10.56 3.99 3.40
CA VAL A 66 9.90 3.47 2.20
C VAL A 66 8.40 3.33 2.44
N ILE A 67 8.02 2.80 3.60
CA ILE A 67 6.62 2.69 4.01
C ILE A 67 5.97 4.08 4.08
N ASP A 68 6.62 5.05 4.70
CA ASP A 68 6.10 6.42 4.80
C ASP A 68 5.96 7.08 3.43
N LEU A 69 6.92 6.89 2.52
CA LEU A 69 6.81 7.37 1.13
C LEU A 69 5.58 6.79 0.43
N ILE A 70 5.37 5.47 0.52
CA ILE A 70 4.22 4.77 -0.07
C ILE A 70 2.92 5.30 0.51
N ILE A 71 2.83 5.45 1.84
CA ILE A 71 1.61 5.90 2.51
C ILE A 71 1.32 7.37 2.21
N ASN A 72 2.35 8.21 2.09
CA ASN A 72 2.19 9.61 1.68
C ASN A 72 1.63 9.74 0.27
N LYS A 73 2.08 8.90 -0.67
CA LYS A 73 1.59 8.92 -2.07
C LYS A 73 0.25 8.22 -2.25
N PHE A 74 0.08 7.02 -1.69
CA PHE A 74 -1.03 6.12 -2.03
C PHE A 74 -1.94 5.79 -0.85
N GLY A 75 -1.53 6.07 0.39
CA GLY A 75 -2.27 5.67 1.60
C GLY A 75 -3.68 6.25 1.67
N ARG A 76 -3.88 7.48 1.16
CA ARG A 76 -5.19 8.17 1.15
C ARG A 76 -5.94 8.05 -0.17
N VAL A 77 -5.34 7.43 -1.18
CA VAL A 77 -5.92 7.35 -2.52
C VAL A 77 -6.91 6.20 -2.60
N ARG A 78 -8.06 6.46 -3.21
CA ARG A 78 -9.03 5.44 -3.58
C ARG A 78 -8.79 5.09 -5.05
N ASN A 79 -8.02 4.03 -5.28
CA ASN A 79 -7.76 3.44 -6.59
C ASN A 79 -8.60 2.17 -6.76
#